data_AF-A0A4U0YX61-F1
#
_entry.id   AF-A0A4U0YX61-F1
#
_cell.length_a   1.000
_cell.length_b   1.000
_cell.length_c   1.000
_cell.angle_alpha   90.00
_cell.angle_beta   90.00
_cell.angle_gamma   90.00
#
_symmetry.space_group_name_H-M   'P 1'
#
loop_
_entity.id
_entity.type
_entity.pdbx_description
1 polymer ?
#
loop_
_entity_poly.entity_id
_entity_poly.type
_entity_poly.pdbx_seq_one_letter_code
_entity_poly.pdbx_strand_id
1 'polypeptide(L)'
;MTSITTIPNLGPATEAAFARAGITTAEEIRALGPDAAYRRLMESGTPPHFIGYYVLVMGLQGRPWNDCKGAEKAALRKRFDALKAGMPKGRSELEAALDRIGVVERRR
;
A
#
# COMPACT_ATOMS: atom_id res chain seq x y z
N MET A 1 -12.79 -8.63 16.90
CA MET A 1 -11.88 -8.03 15.90
C MET A 1 -11.68 -6.58 16.29
N THR A 2 -10.44 -6.09 16.18
CA THR A 2 -10.05 -4.74 16.62
C THR A 2 -9.94 -3.81 15.42
N SER A 3 -10.20 -2.51 15.66
CA SER A 3 -10.04 -1.46 14.65
C SER A 3 -8.59 -1.40 14.17
N ILE A 4 -8.39 -1.05 12.89
CA ILE A 4 -7.07 -0.89 12.28
C ILE A 4 -6.26 0.20 12.99
N THR A 5 -6.94 1.21 13.56
CA THR A 5 -6.30 2.29 14.34
C THR A 5 -5.61 1.80 15.63
N THR A 6 -5.84 0.56 16.05
CA THR A 6 -5.10 -0.07 17.16
C THR A 6 -3.67 -0.48 16.76
N ILE A 7 -3.36 -0.52 15.46
CA ILE A 7 -1.99 -0.71 14.99
C ILE A 7 -1.26 0.64 15.11
N PRO A 8 -0.11 0.72 15.81
CA PRO A 8 0.64 1.96 15.93
C PRO A 8 0.92 2.61 14.57
N ASN A 9 0.92 3.94 14.56
CA ASN A 9 1.13 4.78 13.38
C ASN A 9 -0.01 4.79 12.35
N LEU A 10 -1.04 3.95 12.48
CA LEU A 10 -2.17 3.94 11.55
C LEU A 10 -3.33 4.79 12.08
N GLY A 11 -3.67 5.84 11.34
CA GLY A 11 -4.80 6.71 11.65
C GLY A 11 -6.07 6.39 10.87
N PRO A 12 -7.17 7.12 11.12
CA PRO A 12 -8.47 6.90 10.47
C PRO A 12 -8.43 6.93 8.93
N ALA A 13 -7.57 7.77 8.35
CA ALA A 13 -7.40 7.82 6.89
C ALA A 13 -6.85 6.51 6.31
N THR A 14 -5.92 5.88 7.00
CA THR A 14 -5.36 4.58 6.61
C THR A 14 -6.37 3.46 6.81
N GLU A 15 -7.12 3.49 7.91
CA GLU A 15 -8.23 2.56 8.15
C GLU A 15 -9.28 2.63 7.03
N ALA A 16 -9.72 3.83 6.66
CA ALA A 16 -10.66 4.02 5.56
C ALA A 16 -10.11 3.50 4.21
N ALA A 17 -8.81 3.66 3.98
CA ALA A 17 -8.17 3.14 2.77
C ALA A 17 -8.12 1.60 2.75
N PHE A 18 -7.81 0.97 3.88
CA PHE A 18 -7.88 -0.48 4.03
C PHE A 18 -9.31 -1.01 3.90
N ALA A 19 -10.31 -0.30 4.45
CA ALA A 19 -11.71 -0.66 4.30
C ALA A 19 -12.14 -0.70 2.82
N ARG A 20 -11.69 0.27 2.00
CA ARG A 20 -11.89 0.24 0.54
C ARG A 20 -11.19 -0.93 -0.15
N ALA A 21 -10.09 -1.43 0.43
CA ALA A 21 -9.41 -2.65 0.00
C ALA A 21 -10.05 -3.95 0.53
N GLY A 22 -11.18 -3.85 1.25
CA GLY A 22 -11.87 -4.98 1.87
C GLY A 22 -11.13 -5.60 3.04
N ILE A 23 -10.22 -4.86 3.68
CA ILE A 23 -9.56 -5.23 4.94
C ILE A 23 -10.13 -4.30 6.02
N THR A 24 -10.81 -4.86 7.01
CA THR A 24 -11.59 -4.05 7.96
C THR A 24 -11.07 -4.11 9.40
N THR A 25 -10.11 -4.99 9.67
CA THR A 25 -9.66 -5.28 11.03
C THR A 25 -8.14 -5.35 11.15
N ALA A 26 -7.63 -5.08 12.34
CA ALA A 26 -6.20 -5.15 12.60
C ALA A 26 -5.68 -6.61 12.58
N GLU A 27 -6.52 -7.58 12.94
CA GLU A 27 -6.16 -9.01 12.86
C GLU A 27 -5.94 -9.46 11.41
N GLU A 28 -6.78 -9.02 10.47
CA GLU A 28 -6.60 -9.30 9.04
C GLU A 28 -5.27 -8.74 8.53
N ILE A 29 -4.92 -7.50 8.90
CA ILE A 29 -3.63 -6.91 8.51
C ILE A 29 -2.46 -7.72 9.10
N ARG A 30 -2.54 -8.12 10.38
CA ARG A 30 -1.50 -8.94 11.01
C ARG A 30 -1.35 -10.30 10.34
N ALA A 31 -2.47 -10.94 9.98
CA ALA A 31 -2.47 -12.24 9.30
C ALA A 31 -1.88 -12.16 7.88
N LEU A 32 -2.19 -11.09 7.14
CA LEU A 32 -1.64 -10.85 5.80
C LEU A 32 -0.15 -10.44 5.83
N GLY A 33 0.25 -9.71 6.87
CA GLY A 33 1.53 -9.03 6.92
C GLY A 33 1.59 -7.78 6.03
N PRO A 34 2.68 -7.00 6.14
CA PRO A 34 2.75 -5.65 5.56
C PRO A 34 2.69 -5.66 4.03
N ASP A 35 3.33 -6.61 3.38
CA ASP A 35 3.44 -6.64 1.91
C ASP A 35 2.10 -6.96 1.24
N ALA A 36 1.42 -8.00 1.71
CA ALA A 36 0.15 -8.42 1.14
C ALA A 36 -0.95 -7.41 1.44
N ALA A 37 -0.98 -6.88 2.68
CA ALA A 37 -1.91 -5.82 3.04
C ALA A 37 -1.69 -4.56 2.18
N TYR A 38 -0.44 -4.11 2.04
CA TYR A 38 -0.14 -2.91 1.25
C TYR A 38 -0.36 -3.13 -0.25
N ARG A 39 -0.10 -4.34 -0.79
CA ARG A 39 -0.45 -4.69 -2.17
C ARG A 39 -1.94 -4.53 -2.41
N ARG A 40 -2.78 -5.07 -1.52
CA ARG A 40 -4.24 -4.97 -1.64
C ARG A 40 -4.73 -3.52 -1.53
N LEU A 41 -4.06 -2.71 -0.72
CA LEU A 41 -4.30 -1.27 -0.64
C LEU A 41 -4.01 -0.56 -1.97
N MET A 42 -2.91 -0.92 -2.65
CA MET A 42 -2.58 -0.35 -3.95
C MET A 42 -3.52 -0.87 -5.07
N GLU A 43 -3.91 -2.14 -5.02
CA GLU A 43 -4.86 -2.74 -5.96
C GLU A 43 -6.27 -2.12 -5.85
N SER A 44 -6.64 -1.58 -4.69
CA SER A 44 -7.89 -0.81 -4.51
C SER A 44 -7.80 0.64 -4.97
N GLY A 45 -6.70 1.03 -5.63
CA GLY A 45 -6.51 2.36 -6.21
C GLY A 45 -5.77 3.35 -5.30
N THR A 46 -5.26 2.94 -4.13
CA THR A 46 -4.41 3.82 -3.32
C THR A 46 -3.07 4.04 -4.02
N PRO A 47 -2.65 5.30 -4.27
CA PRO A 47 -1.37 5.56 -4.92
C PRO A 47 -0.19 4.97 -4.12
N PRO A 48 0.79 4.34 -4.78
CA PRO A 48 1.93 3.74 -4.10
C PRO A 48 2.75 4.82 -3.40
N HIS A 49 2.86 4.76 -2.07
CA HIS A 49 3.58 5.74 -1.26
C HIS A 49 4.50 5.09 -0.22
N PHE A 50 5.81 5.27 -0.38
CA PHE A 50 6.80 4.57 0.45
C PHE A 50 6.66 4.84 1.95
N ILE A 51 6.34 6.07 2.35
CA ILE A 51 6.14 6.39 3.78
C ILE A 51 4.95 5.59 4.32
N GLY A 52 3.86 5.51 3.58
CA GLY A 52 2.70 4.72 3.98
C GLY A 52 3.05 3.23 4.16
N TYR A 53 3.88 2.69 3.28
CA TYR A 53 4.35 1.30 3.36
C TYR A 53 5.19 1.04 4.61
N TYR A 54 6.27 1.79 4.85
CA TYR A 54 7.12 1.47 6.01
C TYR A 54 6.44 1.84 7.34
N VAL A 55 5.53 2.83 7.36
CA VAL A 55 4.71 3.14 8.53
C VAL A 55 3.88 1.92 8.96
N LEU A 56 3.29 1.21 8.00
CA LEU A 56 2.59 -0.07 8.26
C LEU A 56 3.55 -1.13 8.82
N VAL A 57 4.75 -1.28 8.23
CA VAL A 57 5.76 -2.23 8.72
C VAL A 57 6.15 -1.93 10.17
N MET A 58 6.44 -0.66 10.49
CA MET A 58 6.80 -0.24 11.85
C MET A 58 5.63 -0.44 12.82
N GLY A 59 4.40 -0.14 12.39
CA GLY A 59 3.19 -0.36 13.15
C GLY A 59 2.98 -1.82 13.55
N LEU A 60 3.17 -2.75 12.61
CA LEU A 60 3.07 -4.19 12.88
C LEU A 60 4.17 -4.72 13.81
N GLN A 61 5.30 -4.02 13.89
CA GLN A 61 6.38 -4.31 14.86
C GLN A 61 6.16 -3.64 16.22
N GLY A 62 5.14 -2.80 16.37
CA GLY A 62 4.91 -2.03 17.60
C GLY A 62 5.89 -0.86 17.80
N ARG A 63 6.58 -0.41 16.74
CA ARG A 63 7.60 0.64 16.80
C ARG A 63 7.05 1.98 16.29
N PRO A 64 7.56 3.12 16.79
CA PRO A 64 7.24 4.42 16.22
C PRO A 64 7.87 4.53 14.82
N TRP A 65 7.14 5.10 13.87
CA TRP A 65 7.57 5.09 12.46
C TRP A 65 8.91 5.80 12.20
N ASN A 66 9.27 6.79 13.02
CA ASN A 66 10.50 7.56 12.92
C ASN A 66 11.75 6.75 13.34
N ASP A 67 11.57 5.55 13.89
CA ASP A 67 12.66 4.63 14.21
C ASP A 67 13.20 3.87 12.98
N CYS A 68 12.53 3.96 11.83
CA CYS A 68 13.02 3.40 10.57
C CYS A 68 14.13 4.27 9.95
N LYS A 69 15.39 3.82 10.04
CA LYS A 69 16.58 4.59 9.64
C LYS A 69 17.66 3.70 9.02
N GLY A 70 18.64 4.34 8.37
CA GLY A 70 19.84 3.68 7.84
C GLY A 70 19.54 2.50 6.90
N ALA A 71 20.21 1.37 7.17
CA ALA A 71 20.11 0.16 6.36
C ALA A 71 18.69 -0.43 6.30
N GLU A 72 17.92 -0.35 7.39
CA GLU A 72 16.53 -0.84 7.43
C GLU A 72 15.66 -0.07 6.44
N LYS A 73 15.74 1.26 6.45
CA LYS A 73 14.98 2.11 5.52
C LYS A 73 15.36 1.82 4.06
N ALA A 74 16.65 1.59 3.79
CA ALA A 74 17.12 1.22 2.46
C ALA A 74 16.62 -0.15 2.01
N ALA A 75 16.56 -1.14 2.92
CA ALA A 75 16.01 -2.46 2.63
C ALA A 75 14.49 -2.39 2.35
N LEU A 76 13.75 -1.63 3.15
CA LEU A 76 12.31 -1.41 2.93
C LEU A 76 12.05 -0.67 1.62
N ARG A 77 12.93 0.26 1.21
CA ARG A 77 12.83 0.92 -0.09
C ARG A 77 12.88 -0.10 -1.22
N LYS A 78 13.89 -0.97 -1.22
CA LYS A 78 14.02 -2.04 -2.23
C LYS A 78 12.79 -2.95 -2.26
N ARG A 79 12.28 -3.33 -1.08
CA ARG A 79 11.08 -4.16 -0.94
C ARG A 79 9.83 -3.47 -1.51
N PHE A 80 9.64 -2.19 -1.19
CA PHE A 80 8.55 -1.38 -1.73
C PHE A 80 8.64 -1.21 -3.25
N ASP A 81 9.83 -0.94 -3.78
CA ASP A 81 10.02 -0.76 -5.23
C ASP A 81 9.70 -2.08 -5.98
N ALA A 82 10.04 -3.24 -5.41
CA ALA A 82 9.65 -4.54 -5.93
C ALA A 82 8.12 -4.77 -5.88
N LEU A 83 7.46 -4.37 -4.78
CA LEU A 83 5.99 -4.44 -4.69
C LEU A 83 5.31 -3.59 -5.76
N LYS A 84 5.80 -2.34 -5.95
CA LYS A 84 5.30 -1.42 -6.97
C LYS A 84 5.53 -1.96 -8.38
N ALA A 85 6.70 -2.53 -8.66
CA ALA A 85 7.03 -3.10 -9.97
C ALA A 85 6.17 -4.31 -10.32
N GLY A 86 5.71 -5.07 -9.32
CA GLY A 86 4.80 -6.20 -9.49
C GLY A 86 3.34 -5.81 -9.75
N MET A 87 2.98 -4.53 -9.67
CA MET A 87 1.62 -4.09 -10.01
C MET A 87 1.41 -4.07 -11.53
N PRO A 88 0.26 -4.57 -12.02
CA PRO A 88 -0.09 -4.43 -13.42
C PRO A 88 -0.19 -2.94 -13.78
N LYS A 89 0.55 -2.52 -14.81
CA LYS A 89 0.42 -1.19 -15.40
C LYS A 89 -0.97 -1.10 -16.04
N GLY A 90 -1.77 -0.09 -15.71
CA GLY A 90 -3.06 0.14 -16.40
C GLY A 90 -4.33 -0.19 -15.64
N ARG A 91 -4.40 0.03 -14.32
CA ARG A 91 -5.66 -0.05 -13.56
C ARG A 91 -6.11 1.29 -12.96
N SER A 92 -5.62 2.42 -13.46
CA SER A 92 -6.49 3.59 -13.35
C SER A 92 -7.65 3.36 -14.31
N GLU A 93 -8.89 3.41 -13.84
CA GLU A 93 -10.07 3.36 -14.71
C GLU A 93 -9.98 4.41 -15.83
N LEU A 94 -9.23 5.48 -15.57
CA LEU A 94 -8.83 6.51 -16.52
C LEU A 94 -7.97 5.96 -17.67
N GLU A 95 -6.91 5.19 -17.44
CA GLU A 95 -6.10 4.57 -18.51
C GLU A 95 -6.92 3.56 -19.32
N ALA A 96 -7.72 2.72 -18.68
CA ALA A 96 -8.60 1.77 -19.38
C ALA A 96 -9.72 2.46 -20.17
N ALA A 97 -10.14 3.66 -19.76
CA ALA A 97 -11.07 4.51 -20.51
C ALA A 97 -10.37 5.23 -21.67
N LEU A 98 -9.15 5.74 -21.46
CA LEU A 98 -8.34 6.39 -22.50
C LEU A 98 -7.92 5.42 -23.61
N ASP A 99 -7.60 4.17 -23.28
CA ASP A 99 -7.36 3.08 -24.24
C ASP A 99 -8.62 2.78 -25.06
N ARG A 100 -9.80 2.76 -24.42
CA ARG A 100 -11.09 2.56 -25.10
C ARG A 100 -11.47 3.71 -26.03
N ILE A 101 -11.06 4.94 -25.72
CA ILE A 101 -11.30 6.14 -26.54
C ILE A 101 -10.23 6.29 -27.64
N GLY A 102 -9.13 5.52 -27.58
CA GLY A 102 -8.11 5.49 -28.63
C GLY A 102 -7.12 6.66 -28.60
N VAL A 103 -6.96 7.32 -27.44
CA VAL A 103 -6.12 8.53 -27.28
C VAL A 103 -4.64 8.20 -27.01
N VAL A 104 -4.29 6.92 -26.87
CA VAL A 104 -2.90 6.50 -26.66
C VAL A 104 -2.21 6.37 -28.02
N GLU A 105 -1.19 7.19 -28.24
CA GLU A 105 -0.37 7.19 -29.45
C GLU A 105 0.28 5.81 -29.64
N ARG A 106 -0.10 5.10 -30.72
CA ARG A 106 0.54 3.85 -31.09
C ARG A 106 2.01 4.12 -31.37
N ARG A 107 2.87 3.73 -30.43
CA ARG A 107 4.32 3.76 -30.62
C ARG A 107 4.65 2.87 -31.82
N ARG A 108 5.12 3.48 -32.91
CA ARG A 108 5.74 2.79 -34.04
C ARG A 108 7.09 2.21 -33.65
#